data_AF-A0AAF0S6X1-F1
#
_entry.id   AF-A0AAF0S6X1-F1
#
_cell.length_a   1.000
_cell.length_b   1.000
_cell.length_c   1.000
_cell.angle_alpha   90.00
_cell.angle_beta   90.00
_cell.angle_gamma   90.00
#
_symmetry.space_group_name_H-M   'P 1'
#
loop_
_entity.id
_entity.type
_entity.pdbx_description
1 polymer ?
#
loop_
_entity_poly.entity_id
_entity_poly.type
_entity_poly.pdbx_seq_one_letter_code
_entity_poly.pdbx_strand_id
1 'polypeptide(L)'
;MEKSKMFAITAAFMMLAVAGIAVVGISDDSDATSTGSVKVYYYNENSSQWASASVIAYNLYIAVNNAASNLGYTVSTNNANWSVGVVPIDNNPNKDYGLITAVNNSTNFKIYGYNNADEAWNEITNYPLGWFRPYVDYTAVNVDGHYAAYANVAIVTQDGQGGYHDYTTIEGMIDLTSVQSASNMYSFTIRDDSGTIEIPEGSVAKMPFGSTYDYQPITTQMVRSGVTVYGFGSDAYLALIDAVGAELVGQMTAYIAHTNYYTYYSWMTSLYNMGTEPIMDGSEIIGYKYWELTDTSGYWVSWTLGYYSIEHPDSAQHMTAFNLTYVESYN
;
A
#
# COMPACT_ATOMS: atom_id res chain seq x y z
N MET A 1 65.81 -40.24 4.48
CA MET A 1 64.78 -39.92 3.47
C MET A 1 63.54 -40.70 3.89
N GLU A 2 62.34 -40.10 3.85
CA GLU A 2 61.06 -40.56 4.46
C GLU A 2 60.75 -39.97 5.85
N LYS A 3 60.01 -38.85 5.84
CA LYS A 3 59.00 -38.43 6.85
C LYS A 3 58.30 -37.08 6.51
N SER A 4 58.47 -36.54 5.30
CA SER A 4 57.89 -35.24 4.91
C SER A 4 56.76 -35.31 3.88
N LYS A 5 56.11 -36.46 3.67
CA LYS A 5 55.06 -36.62 2.64
C LYS A 5 53.63 -36.84 3.19
N MET A 6 53.43 -36.85 4.51
CA MET A 6 52.10 -37.08 5.12
C MET A 6 51.41 -35.85 5.73
N PHE A 7 52.03 -34.66 5.69
CA PHE A 7 51.37 -33.41 6.13
C PHE A 7 50.88 -32.54 4.97
N ALA A 8 51.28 -32.81 3.73
CA ALA A 8 50.83 -32.07 2.55
C ALA A 8 49.40 -32.47 2.10
N ILE A 9 48.97 -33.69 2.39
CA ILE A 9 47.67 -34.22 1.94
C ILE A 9 46.52 -33.65 2.79
N THR A 10 46.72 -33.42 4.09
CA THR A 10 45.68 -32.86 4.97
C THR A 10 45.46 -31.35 4.75
N ALA A 11 46.50 -30.62 4.35
CA ALA A 11 46.37 -29.21 3.96
C ALA A 11 45.69 -29.03 2.58
N ALA A 12 45.90 -29.98 1.65
CA ALA A 12 45.25 -29.96 0.35
C ALA A 12 43.74 -30.24 0.42
N PHE A 13 43.29 -31.10 1.35
CA PHE A 13 41.85 -31.33 1.57
C PHE A 13 41.13 -30.18 2.29
N MET A 14 41.82 -29.39 3.12
CA MET A 14 41.22 -28.19 3.71
C MET A 14 41.19 -27.00 2.72
N MET A 15 42.12 -26.92 1.77
CA MET A 15 42.10 -25.87 0.74
C MET A 15 41.17 -26.15 -0.45
N LEU A 16 40.74 -27.40 -0.65
CA LEU A 16 39.68 -27.73 -1.62
C LEU A 16 38.25 -27.49 -1.07
N ALA A 17 38.11 -27.19 0.23
CA ALA A 17 36.83 -26.83 0.84
C ALA A 17 36.58 -25.30 0.87
N VAL A 18 37.56 -24.47 0.51
CA VAL A 18 37.47 -22.99 0.53
C VAL A 18 37.59 -22.37 -0.87
N ALA A 19 37.83 -23.19 -1.90
CA ALA A 19 37.81 -22.78 -3.31
C ALA A 19 36.43 -22.97 -3.98
N GLY A 20 35.35 -22.98 -3.19
CA GLY A 20 33.98 -22.80 -3.67
C GLY A 20 33.67 -21.31 -3.84
N ILE A 21 34.46 -20.60 -4.65
CA ILE A 21 34.03 -19.32 -5.19
C ILE A 21 32.82 -19.62 -6.06
N ALA A 22 31.67 -19.28 -5.51
CA ALA A 22 30.54 -18.67 -6.19
C ALA A 22 30.62 -18.79 -7.71
N VAL A 23 30.16 -19.94 -8.22
CA VAL A 23 29.35 -19.85 -9.42
C VAL A 23 28.21 -18.92 -9.03
N VAL A 24 28.19 -17.73 -9.62
CA VAL A 24 26.99 -16.90 -9.76
C VAL A 24 26.02 -17.76 -10.57
N GLY A 25 25.42 -18.72 -9.88
CA GLY A 25 24.20 -19.36 -10.29
C GLY A 25 23.17 -18.29 -10.07
N ILE A 26 22.72 -17.73 -11.18
CA ILE A 26 21.43 -17.08 -11.30
C ILE A 26 20.44 -18.08 -10.70
N SER A 27 20.15 -17.95 -9.41
CA SER A 27 18.84 -18.38 -8.95
C SER A 27 17.92 -17.35 -9.55
N ASP A 28 17.24 -17.75 -10.62
CA ASP A 28 15.87 -17.30 -10.81
C ASP A 28 15.24 -17.34 -9.42
N ASP A 29 14.98 -16.16 -8.83
CA ASP A 29 14.03 -16.04 -7.74
C ASP A 29 12.65 -16.34 -8.34
N SER A 30 12.43 -17.61 -8.68
CA SER A 30 11.15 -18.14 -9.14
C SER A 30 10.24 -18.55 -7.98
N ASP A 31 10.62 -18.23 -6.75
CA ASP A 31 9.75 -18.41 -5.60
C ASP A 31 9.09 -17.07 -5.26
N ALA A 32 8.09 -16.72 -6.06
CA ALA A 32 7.02 -15.83 -5.64
C ALA A 32 6.44 -16.35 -4.31
N THR A 33 6.94 -15.84 -3.18
CA THR A 33 6.50 -16.28 -1.86
C THR A 33 6.32 -15.09 -0.94
N SER A 34 5.04 -14.89 -0.58
CA SER A 34 4.45 -13.90 0.33
C SER A 34 4.09 -12.53 -0.27
N THR A 35 2.79 -12.26 -0.21
CA THR A 35 2.11 -10.98 -0.39
C THR A 35 2.82 -9.85 0.36
N GLY A 36 3.16 -8.75 -0.32
CA GLY A 36 3.63 -7.53 0.36
C GLY A 36 5.07 -7.61 0.91
N SER A 37 5.98 -8.26 0.19
CA SER A 37 7.40 -8.16 0.49
C SER A 37 7.98 -6.82 0.02
N VAL A 38 8.83 -6.21 0.83
CA VAL A 38 9.63 -5.02 0.50
C VAL A 38 11.11 -5.37 0.63
N LYS A 39 11.91 -4.98 -0.35
CA LYS A 39 13.37 -5.09 -0.25
C LYS A 39 13.97 -3.77 0.23
N VAL A 40 14.57 -3.80 1.41
CA VAL A 40 15.21 -2.65 2.03
C VAL A 40 16.71 -2.74 1.80
N TYR A 41 17.31 -1.65 1.33
CA TYR A 41 18.73 -1.51 1.10
C TYR A 41 19.33 -0.51 2.08
N TYR A 42 20.49 -0.84 2.63
CA TYR A 42 21.24 0.03 3.52
C TYR A 42 22.74 -0.14 3.23
N TYR A 43 23.48 0.96 3.15
CA TYR A 43 24.91 0.89 2.93
C TYR A 43 25.61 0.47 4.22
N ASN A 44 26.18 -0.73 4.24
CA ASN A 44 26.89 -1.23 5.41
C ASN A 44 28.32 -0.66 5.42
N GLU A 45 28.53 0.35 6.26
CA GLU A 45 29.83 1.01 6.44
C GLU A 45 30.95 0.03 6.81
N ASN A 46 30.65 -1.07 7.52
CA ASN A 46 31.66 -2.04 7.94
C ASN A 46 32.18 -2.89 6.77
N SER A 47 31.33 -3.19 5.79
CA SER A 47 31.70 -3.97 4.60
C SER A 47 31.93 -3.10 3.37
N SER A 48 31.68 -1.79 3.44
CA SER A 48 31.75 -0.86 2.31
C SER A 48 30.96 -1.36 1.08
N GLN A 49 29.78 -1.93 1.34
CA GLN A 49 28.91 -2.53 0.34
C GLN A 49 27.45 -2.34 0.72
N TRP A 50 26.58 -2.30 -0.29
CA TRP A 50 25.13 -2.39 -0.09
C TRP A 50 24.77 -3.73 0.55
N ALA A 51 24.03 -3.66 1.66
CA ALA A 51 23.35 -4.79 2.24
C ALA A 51 21.84 -4.66 1.96
N SER A 52 21.14 -5.79 1.89
CA SER A 52 19.69 -5.79 1.70
C SER A 52 18.99 -6.84 2.56
N ALA A 53 17.75 -6.56 2.90
CA ALA A 53 16.86 -7.47 3.60
C ALA A 53 15.47 -7.41 2.97
N SER A 54 14.92 -8.56 2.61
CA SER A 54 13.51 -8.69 2.22
C SER A 54 12.67 -8.90 3.47
N VAL A 55 11.64 -8.07 3.65
CA VAL A 55 10.74 -8.12 4.80
C VAL A 55 9.29 -8.06 4.34
N ILE A 56 8.40 -8.74 5.07
CA ILE A 56 6.97 -8.57 4.86
C ILE A 56 6.56 -7.25 5.51
N ALA A 57 5.96 -6.35 4.72
CA ALA A 57 5.50 -5.06 5.19
C ALA A 57 4.41 -4.54 4.25
N TYR A 58 3.39 -3.88 4.79
CA TYR A 58 2.32 -3.29 3.97
C TYR A 58 2.59 -1.82 3.61
N ASN A 59 3.67 -1.22 4.11
CA ASN A 59 4.13 0.11 3.75
C ASN A 59 5.65 0.25 3.98
N LEU A 60 6.25 1.28 3.39
CA LEU A 60 7.70 1.48 3.48
C LEU A 60 8.19 1.80 4.89
N TYR A 61 7.39 2.48 5.73
CA TYR A 61 7.78 2.75 7.12
C TYR A 61 8.00 1.46 7.90
N ILE A 62 7.08 0.50 7.79
CA ILE A 62 7.18 -0.80 8.47
C ILE A 62 8.32 -1.62 7.88
N ALA A 63 8.51 -1.58 6.56
CA ALA A 63 9.64 -2.24 5.93
C ALA A 63 10.97 -1.76 6.52
N VAL A 64 11.16 -0.44 6.58
CA VAL A 64 12.36 0.19 7.13
C VAL A 64 12.56 -0.17 8.61
N ASN A 65 11.51 -0.24 9.42
CA ASN A 65 11.67 -0.66 10.82
C ASN A 65 11.98 -2.17 10.96
N ASN A 66 11.30 -3.03 10.19
CA ASN A 66 11.49 -4.48 10.25
C ASN A 66 12.90 -4.89 9.79
N ALA A 67 13.47 -4.20 8.80
CA ALA A 67 14.80 -4.50 8.29
C ALA A 67 15.96 -3.96 9.17
N ALA A 68 15.68 -3.03 10.09
CA ALA A 68 16.68 -2.28 10.85
C ALA A 68 17.66 -3.18 11.62
N SER A 69 17.16 -4.17 12.35
CA SER A 69 17.98 -5.09 13.14
C SER A 69 18.88 -5.98 12.27
N ASN A 70 18.37 -6.44 11.13
CA ASN A 70 19.12 -7.29 10.19
C ASN A 70 20.20 -6.52 9.44
N LEU A 71 19.95 -5.24 9.15
CA LEU A 71 20.86 -4.38 8.39
C LEU A 71 21.77 -3.53 9.28
N GLY A 72 21.59 -3.58 10.61
CA GLY A 72 22.48 -2.93 11.56
C GLY A 72 22.34 -1.41 11.63
N TYR A 73 21.13 -0.88 11.43
CA TYR A 73 20.82 0.54 11.62
C TYR A 73 19.66 0.74 12.62
N THR A 74 19.47 2.00 13.05
CA THR A 74 18.27 2.44 13.78
C THR A 74 17.60 3.58 13.04
N VAL A 75 16.29 3.73 13.22
CA VAL A 75 15.51 4.86 12.70
C VAL A 75 14.74 5.53 13.83
N SER A 76 14.62 6.85 13.72
CA SER A 76 13.77 7.67 14.59
C SER A 76 12.62 8.24 13.77
N THR A 77 11.45 8.33 14.38
CA THR A 77 10.27 9.01 13.82
C THR A 77 9.54 9.77 14.93
N ASN A 78 8.88 10.86 14.57
CA ASN A 78 7.99 11.60 15.45
C ASN A 78 6.55 11.05 15.43
N ASN A 79 6.21 10.15 14.50
CA ASN A 79 4.87 9.57 14.36
C ASN A 79 4.95 8.11 13.92
N ALA A 80 5.23 7.23 14.88
CA ALA A 80 5.44 5.80 14.67
C ALA A 80 4.16 4.96 14.55
N ASN A 81 3.05 5.49 15.06
CA ASN A 81 1.82 4.72 15.18
C ASN A 81 0.81 5.24 14.20
N TRP A 82 0.17 4.32 13.48
CA TRP A 82 -1.09 4.64 12.84
C TRP A 82 -2.12 4.93 13.93
N SER A 83 -2.53 6.19 14.07
CA SER A 83 -3.55 6.57 15.03
C SER A 83 -4.94 6.35 14.43
N VAL A 84 -5.73 5.47 15.05
CA VAL A 84 -7.17 5.26 14.73
C VAL A 84 -8.03 6.35 15.39
N GLY A 85 -7.40 7.38 15.96
CA GLY A 85 -8.04 8.31 16.88
C GLY A 85 -9.16 9.10 16.20
N VAL A 86 -10.30 9.17 16.90
CA VAL A 86 -11.42 10.07 16.61
C VAL A 86 -10.96 11.50 16.85
N VAL A 87 -10.18 12.05 15.92
CA VAL A 87 -9.75 13.45 15.95
C VAL A 87 -10.81 14.26 15.18
N PRO A 88 -11.17 15.49 15.63
CA PRO A 88 -12.11 16.34 14.92
C PRO A 88 -11.75 16.49 13.42
N ILE A 89 -12.79 16.63 12.60
CA ILE A 89 -12.86 16.68 11.12
C ILE A 89 -11.77 17.54 10.42
N ASP A 90 -11.06 18.38 11.17
CA ASP A 90 -10.15 19.39 10.66
C ASP A 90 -8.67 19.00 10.64
N ASN A 91 -8.28 17.74 10.87
CA ASN A 91 -6.88 17.30 10.67
C ASN A 91 -6.81 15.82 10.26
N ASN A 92 -6.07 15.51 9.18
CA ASN A 92 -5.69 14.14 8.86
C ASN A 92 -4.92 13.55 10.05
N PRO A 93 -5.43 12.50 10.73
CA PRO A 93 -4.86 12.00 11.98
C PRO A 93 -3.44 11.44 11.79
N ASN A 94 -3.06 11.08 10.57
CA ASN A 94 -1.83 10.35 10.26
C ASN A 94 -1.03 10.98 9.11
N LYS A 95 -1.17 12.28 8.87
CA LYS A 95 -0.43 12.95 7.79
C LYS A 95 1.09 12.74 7.86
N ASP A 96 1.64 12.62 9.07
CA ASP A 96 3.08 12.45 9.30
C ASP A 96 3.48 10.99 9.58
N TYR A 97 2.56 10.03 9.43
CA TYR A 97 2.81 8.63 9.80
C TYR A 97 4.01 8.04 9.06
N GLY A 98 5.01 7.63 9.83
CA GLY A 98 6.22 7.02 9.33
C GLY A 98 7.21 7.99 8.70
N LEU A 99 7.11 9.29 8.97
CA LEU A 99 8.16 10.25 8.62
C LEU A 99 9.43 9.95 9.42
N ILE A 100 10.51 9.59 8.73
CA ILE A 100 11.81 9.31 9.36
C ILE A 100 12.52 10.63 9.62
N THR A 101 12.97 10.84 10.86
CA THR A 101 13.65 12.08 11.29
C THR A 101 15.15 11.89 11.52
N ALA A 102 15.60 10.66 11.74
CA ALA A 102 17.02 10.33 11.86
C ALA A 102 17.27 8.85 11.54
N VAL A 103 18.49 8.56 11.06
CA VAL A 103 19.05 7.21 10.92
C VAL A 103 20.33 7.15 11.75
N ASN A 104 20.48 6.17 12.64
CA ASN A 104 21.63 6.06 13.55
C ASN A 104 21.91 7.36 14.35
N ASN A 105 20.85 8.05 14.78
CA ASN A 105 20.90 9.37 15.44
C ASN A 105 21.47 10.51 14.58
N SER A 106 21.63 10.31 13.28
CA SER A 106 22.05 11.33 12.31
C SER A 106 20.87 11.82 11.48
N THR A 107 20.79 13.14 11.27
CA THR A 107 19.85 13.76 10.32
C THR A 107 20.39 13.80 8.89
N ASN A 108 21.64 13.37 8.69
CA ASN A 108 22.29 13.35 7.38
C ASN A 108 22.08 12.00 6.71
N PHE A 109 20.90 11.83 6.16
CA PHE A 109 20.52 10.64 5.40
C PHE A 109 19.60 11.05 4.26
N LYS A 110 19.47 10.15 3.30
CA LYS A 110 18.44 10.22 2.27
C LYS A 110 17.71 8.90 2.19
N ILE A 111 16.47 8.96 1.75
CA ILE A 111 15.65 7.77 1.48
C ILE A 111 15.22 7.84 0.03
N TYR A 112 15.47 6.76 -0.70
CA TYR A 112 15.04 6.60 -2.07
C TYR A 112 14.07 5.42 -2.16
N GLY A 113 12.97 5.59 -2.87
CA GLY A 113 12.09 4.48 -3.26
C GLY A 113 12.28 4.15 -4.73
N TYR A 114 12.29 2.87 -5.09
CA TYR A 114 12.27 2.47 -6.51
C TYR A 114 10.84 2.40 -7.02
N ASN A 115 10.48 3.31 -7.92
CA ASN A 115 9.16 3.37 -8.53
C ASN A 115 9.18 2.61 -9.86
N ASN A 116 8.33 1.60 -10.01
CA ASN A 116 8.22 0.86 -11.27
C ASN A 116 7.60 1.67 -12.42
N ALA A 117 6.82 2.73 -12.13
CA ALA A 117 6.26 3.57 -13.20
C ALA A 117 7.34 4.38 -13.93
N ASP A 118 8.37 4.83 -13.20
CA ASP A 118 9.49 5.60 -13.73
C ASP A 118 10.74 4.73 -13.97
N GLU A 119 10.68 3.45 -13.58
CA GLU A 119 11.82 2.51 -13.50
C GLU A 119 13.06 3.12 -12.82
N ALA A 120 12.84 3.99 -11.84
CA ALA A 120 13.88 4.83 -11.25
C ALA A 120 13.75 4.97 -9.74
N TRP A 121 14.89 5.26 -9.11
CA TRP A 121 14.97 5.66 -7.71
C TRP A 121 14.55 7.13 -7.56
N ASN A 122 13.49 7.36 -6.79
CA ASN A 122 12.97 8.67 -6.45
C ASN A 122 13.34 9.02 -5.01
N GLU A 123 13.86 10.23 -4.78
CA GLU A 123 14.15 10.72 -3.43
C GLU A 123 12.82 11.01 -2.69
N ILE A 124 12.57 10.28 -1.60
CA ILE A 124 11.36 10.36 -0.77
C ILE A 124 11.68 10.67 0.71
N THR A 125 12.88 11.20 0.99
CA THR A 125 13.40 11.48 2.35
C THR A 125 12.43 12.27 3.23
N ASN A 126 11.77 13.29 2.66
CA ASN A 126 10.91 14.20 3.41
C ASN A 126 9.44 13.78 3.44
N TYR A 127 9.12 12.59 2.96
CA TYR A 127 7.76 12.10 2.86
C TYR A 127 7.44 11.10 3.98
N PRO A 128 6.20 11.09 4.47
CA PRO A 128 5.75 10.11 5.46
C PRO A 128 5.71 8.71 4.82
N LEU A 129 6.67 7.85 5.15
CA LEU A 129 6.85 6.55 4.48
C LEU A 129 5.68 5.59 4.68
N GLY A 130 4.83 5.89 5.65
CA GLY A 130 3.59 5.18 5.92
C GLY A 130 2.52 5.35 4.84
N TRP A 131 2.74 6.16 3.79
CA TRP A 131 1.83 6.35 2.65
C TRP A 131 2.25 5.60 1.38
N PHE A 132 3.50 5.15 1.31
CA PHE A 132 4.01 4.35 0.20
C PHE A 132 3.75 2.86 0.44
N ARG A 133 3.40 2.13 -0.63
CA ARG A 133 2.81 0.79 -0.58
C ARG A 133 3.51 -0.15 -1.55
N PRO A 134 3.80 -1.41 -1.18
CA PRO A 134 4.52 -2.34 -2.05
C PRO A 134 3.62 -3.16 -2.95
N TYR A 135 2.57 -2.53 -3.46
CA TYR A 135 1.56 -3.21 -4.27
C TYR A 135 1.30 -2.47 -5.59
N VAL A 136 1.12 -3.25 -6.65
CA VAL A 136 0.97 -2.71 -8.02
C VAL A 136 -0.32 -1.92 -8.22
N ASP A 137 -1.34 -2.15 -7.40
CA ASP A 137 -2.62 -1.43 -7.42
C ASP A 137 -2.48 0.04 -6.95
N TYR A 138 -1.37 0.41 -6.31
CA TYR A 138 -1.03 1.81 -6.00
C TYR A 138 -0.29 2.55 -7.11
N THR A 139 -0.04 1.93 -8.27
CA THR A 139 0.72 2.57 -9.37
C THR A 139 0.01 3.80 -9.95
N ALA A 140 -1.32 3.88 -9.82
CA ALA A 140 -2.12 5.05 -10.22
C ALA A 140 -2.37 6.05 -9.07
N VAL A 141 -1.99 5.72 -7.83
CA VAL A 141 -2.20 6.58 -6.67
C VAL A 141 -1.05 7.56 -6.56
N ASN A 142 -1.35 8.85 -6.44
CA ASN A 142 -0.34 9.89 -6.30
C ASN A 142 -0.34 10.46 -4.87
N VAL A 143 0.83 10.60 -4.28
CA VAL A 143 1.10 11.22 -2.97
C VAL A 143 2.00 12.42 -3.25
N ASP A 144 1.42 13.63 -3.23
CA ASP A 144 2.15 14.89 -3.37
C ASP A 144 3.20 14.92 -4.51
N GLY A 145 2.81 14.42 -5.69
CA GLY A 145 3.65 14.39 -6.89
C GLY A 145 4.39 13.07 -7.13
N HIS A 146 4.36 12.13 -6.19
CA HIS A 146 4.98 10.81 -6.32
C HIS A 146 3.94 9.71 -6.45
N TYR A 147 4.15 8.72 -7.33
CA TYR A 147 3.33 7.52 -7.30
C TYR A 147 3.52 6.78 -5.98
N ALA A 148 2.46 6.19 -5.43
CA ALA A 148 2.49 5.59 -4.10
C ALA A 148 3.10 4.18 -4.08
N ALA A 149 3.31 3.56 -5.24
CA ALA A 149 3.77 2.19 -5.37
C ALA A 149 5.31 2.05 -5.32
N TYR A 150 5.81 1.38 -4.29
CA TYR A 150 7.24 1.12 -4.08
C TYR A 150 7.47 -0.25 -3.41
N ALA A 151 8.12 -1.18 -4.11
CA ALA A 151 8.54 -2.48 -3.54
C ALA A 151 9.98 -2.48 -3.01
N ASN A 152 10.76 -1.44 -3.32
CA ASN A 152 12.14 -1.30 -2.86
C ASN A 152 12.37 0.07 -2.25
N VAL A 153 13.15 0.10 -1.18
CA VAL A 153 13.54 1.33 -0.49
C VAL A 153 15.00 1.27 -0.10
N ALA A 154 15.75 2.34 -0.31
CA ALA A 154 17.15 2.47 0.04
C ALA A 154 17.34 3.62 1.03
N ILE A 155 18.08 3.35 2.11
CA ILE A 155 18.54 4.36 3.06
C ILE A 155 20.01 4.64 2.77
N VAL A 156 20.31 5.88 2.44
CA VAL A 156 21.63 6.34 2.02
C VAL A 156 22.21 7.28 3.08
N THR A 157 23.31 6.89 3.70
CA THR A 157 24.06 7.71 4.65
C THR A 157 25.14 8.53 3.96
N GLN A 158 25.64 9.57 4.64
CA GLN A 158 26.81 10.30 4.16
C GLN A 158 28.07 9.43 4.22
N ASP A 159 28.93 9.58 3.22
CA ASP A 159 30.28 9.03 3.22
C ASP A 159 31.24 9.85 4.11
N GLY A 160 32.44 9.31 4.34
CA GLY A 160 33.49 9.97 5.14
C GLY A 160 34.05 11.27 4.55
N GLN A 161 33.60 11.68 3.36
CA GLN A 161 33.99 12.89 2.63
C GLN A 161 32.85 13.92 2.57
N GLY A 162 31.69 13.61 3.16
CA GLY A 162 30.49 14.48 3.19
C GLY A 162 29.58 14.32 1.97
N GLY A 163 29.91 13.44 1.03
CA GLY A 163 29.02 12.99 -0.05
C GLY A 163 28.00 11.97 0.47
N TYR A 164 27.15 11.44 -0.41
CA TYR A 164 26.25 10.32 -0.11
C TYR A 164 26.69 9.11 -0.92
N HIS A 165 26.57 7.90 -0.35
CA HIS A 165 26.89 6.67 -1.06
C HIS A 165 26.07 6.52 -2.36
N ASP A 166 26.69 6.00 -3.40
CA ASP A 166 26.07 5.89 -4.72
C ASP A 166 25.03 4.76 -4.75
N TYR A 167 23.75 5.15 -4.69
CA TYR A 167 22.60 4.26 -4.74
C TYR A 167 22.29 3.72 -6.15
N THR A 168 22.91 4.27 -7.20
CA THR A 168 22.68 3.80 -8.58
C THR A 168 23.34 2.44 -8.85
N THR A 169 24.19 1.99 -7.93
CA THR A 169 24.86 0.68 -7.96
C THR A 169 24.04 -0.45 -7.31
N ILE A 170 22.83 -0.14 -6.81
CA ILE A 170 21.96 -1.13 -6.19
C ILE A 170 21.40 -2.10 -7.25
N GLU A 171 21.65 -3.38 -7.06
CA GLU A 171 21.16 -4.47 -7.91
C GLU A 171 20.12 -5.36 -7.18
N GLY A 172 19.45 -6.23 -7.93
CA GLY A 172 18.53 -7.25 -7.41
C GLY A 172 17.22 -6.71 -6.85
N MET A 173 16.68 -5.64 -7.45
CA MET A 173 15.38 -5.07 -7.07
C MET A 173 14.26 -6.09 -7.26
N ILE A 174 13.23 -6.05 -6.41
CA ILE A 174 12.03 -6.87 -6.56
C ILE A 174 10.92 -6.07 -7.25
N ASP A 175 10.10 -6.75 -8.04
CA ASP A 175 8.93 -6.14 -8.66
C ASP A 175 7.80 -5.89 -7.66
N LEU A 176 6.94 -4.92 -7.98
CA LEU A 176 5.66 -4.75 -7.28
C LEU A 176 4.82 -6.02 -7.44
N THR A 177 4.26 -6.50 -6.35
CA THR A 177 3.37 -7.65 -6.35
C THR A 177 1.91 -7.21 -6.29
N SER A 178 1.01 -7.97 -6.92
CA SER A 178 -0.43 -7.74 -6.78
C SER A 178 -0.95 -8.37 -5.50
N VAL A 179 -1.86 -7.69 -4.81
CA VAL A 179 -2.61 -8.33 -3.72
C VAL A 179 -3.64 -9.31 -4.27
N GLN A 180 -4.08 -9.17 -5.52
CA GLN A 180 -5.01 -10.12 -6.15
C GLN A 180 -4.39 -11.52 -6.35
N SER A 181 -3.05 -11.62 -6.42
CA SER A 181 -2.35 -12.91 -6.38
C SER A 181 -2.29 -13.53 -4.97
N ALA A 182 -2.80 -12.82 -3.96
CA ALA A 182 -2.94 -13.26 -2.60
C ALA A 182 -4.40 -13.18 -2.13
N SER A 183 -4.73 -13.90 -1.07
CA SER A 183 -6.09 -14.27 -0.68
C SER A 183 -6.99 -13.14 -0.14
N ASN A 184 -6.61 -11.87 -0.25
CA ASN A 184 -7.29 -10.77 0.42
C ASN A 184 -8.46 -10.26 -0.43
N MET A 185 -9.66 -10.68 -0.05
CA MET A 185 -10.91 -10.30 -0.69
C MET A 185 -11.79 -9.54 0.30
N TYR A 186 -12.34 -8.42 -0.18
CA TYR A 186 -13.25 -7.56 0.56
C TYR A 186 -14.67 -7.74 0.01
N SER A 187 -15.67 -7.64 0.88
CA SER A 187 -17.06 -7.55 0.46
C SER A 187 -17.66 -6.20 0.84
N PHE A 188 -18.46 -5.64 -0.07
CA PHE A 188 -19.17 -4.39 0.09
C PHE A 188 -20.66 -4.62 -0.14
N THR A 189 -21.52 -3.98 0.63
CA THR A 189 -22.95 -3.90 0.31
C THR A 189 -23.24 -2.56 -0.33
N ILE A 190 -23.74 -2.56 -1.56
CA ILE A 190 -24.16 -1.35 -2.28
C ILE A 190 -25.69 -1.26 -2.21
N ARG A 191 -26.20 -0.12 -1.75
CA ARG A 191 -27.64 0.11 -1.58
C ARG A 191 -28.05 1.51 -2.01
N ASP A 192 -29.23 1.63 -2.64
CA ASP A 192 -29.89 2.90 -2.92
C ASP A 192 -31.11 3.07 -2.01
N ASP A 193 -30.95 3.81 -0.90
CA ASP A 193 -32.05 4.11 0.03
C ASP A 193 -32.88 5.31 -0.41
N SER A 194 -32.32 6.19 -1.26
CA SER A 194 -33.09 7.26 -1.89
C SER A 194 -34.13 6.73 -2.89
N GLY A 195 -33.85 5.56 -3.48
CA GLY A 195 -34.64 4.94 -4.54
C GLY A 195 -34.51 5.63 -5.90
N THR A 196 -33.59 6.58 -6.06
CA THR A 196 -33.48 7.40 -7.28
C THR A 196 -32.31 7.08 -8.20
N ILE A 197 -31.46 6.12 -7.85
CA ILE A 197 -30.36 5.72 -8.73
C ILE A 197 -30.92 4.97 -9.95
N GLU A 198 -30.37 5.28 -11.12
CA GLU A 198 -30.52 4.48 -12.33
C GLU A 198 -29.15 3.98 -12.80
N ILE A 199 -28.96 2.66 -12.76
CA ILE A 199 -27.69 2.04 -13.13
C ILE A 199 -27.59 2.00 -14.67
N PRO A 200 -26.50 2.53 -15.27
CA PRO A 200 -26.32 2.50 -16.72
C PRO A 200 -26.35 1.08 -17.29
N GLU A 201 -26.98 0.91 -18.46
CA GLU A 201 -26.99 -0.37 -19.17
C GLU A 201 -25.56 -0.86 -19.45
N GLY A 202 -25.30 -2.14 -19.21
CA GLY A 202 -23.97 -2.73 -19.36
C GLY A 202 -23.04 -2.56 -18.17
N SER A 203 -23.48 -1.89 -17.08
CA SER A 203 -22.73 -1.88 -15.83
C SER A 203 -22.57 -3.30 -15.29
N VAL A 204 -21.41 -3.58 -14.73
CA VAL A 204 -21.09 -4.86 -14.10
C VAL A 204 -20.66 -4.65 -12.66
N ALA A 205 -20.69 -5.71 -11.87
CA ALA A 205 -20.01 -5.77 -10.57
C ALA A 205 -19.52 -7.21 -10.35
N LYS A 206 -18.45 -7.36 -9.60
CA LYS A 206 -17.89 -8.67 -9.28
C LYS A 206 -18.72 -9.32 -8.17
N MET A 207 -19.40 -10.40 -8.55
CA MET A 207 -20.40 -11.10 -7.73
C MET A 207 -20.14 -12.62 -7.75
N PRO A 208 -20.73 -13.41 -6.82
CA PRO A 208 -20.57 -14.85 -6.83
C PRO A 208 -21.13 -15.47 -8.13
N PHE A 209 -20.30 -16.25 -8.81
CA PHE A 209 -20.67 -17.02 -9.99
C PHE A 209 -20.17 -18.46 -9.83
N GLY A 210 -21.06 -19.36 -9.42
CA GLY A 210 -20.70 -20.73 -9.08
C GLY A 210 -19.80 -20.80 -7.84
N SER A 211 -18.59 -21.34 -8.00
CA SER A 211 -17.56 -21.42 -6.95
C SER A 211 -16.50 -20.31 -7.04
N THR A 212 -16.71 -19.31 -7.89
CA THR A 212 -15.79 -18.21 -8.17
C THR A 212 -16.48 -16.86 -8.05
N TYR A 213 -15.71 -15.77 -8.17
CA TYR A 213 -16.23 -14.41 -8.23
C TYR A 213 -15.91 -13.85 -9.62
N ASP A 214 -16.93 -13.37 -10.33
CA ASP A 214 -16.78 -12.88 -11.70
C ASP A 214 -17.64 -11.63 -11.93
N TYR A 215 -17.32 -10.85 -12.96
CA TYR A 215 -18.10 -9.68 -13.34
C TYR A 215 -19.45 -10.12 -13.90
N GLN A 216 -20.51 -9.74 -13.20
CA GLN A 216 -21.88 -10.01 -13.57
C GLN A 216 -22.64 -8.69 -13.77
N PRO A 217 -23.66 -8.63 -14.65
CA PRO A 217 -24.47 -7.43 -14.82
C PRO A 217 -25.08 -6.97 -13.48
N ILE A 218 -24.93 -5.69 -13.16
CA ILE A 218 -25.59 -5.06 -12.01
C ILE A 218 -26.75 -4.19 -12.50
N THR A 219 -27.87 -4.24 -11.79
CA THR A 219 -29.11 -3.55 -12.20
C THR A 219 -29.60 -2.59 -11.13
N THR A 220 -30.39 -1.59 -11.53
CA THR A 220 -31.09 -0.68 -10.61
C THR A 220 -31.84 -1.43 -9.51
N GLN A 221 -32.55 -2.51 -9.87
CA GLN A 221 -33.32 -3.29 -8.90
C GLN A 221 -32.45 -3.97 -7.84
N MET A 222 -31.25 -4.42 -8.22
CA MET A 222 -30.30 -5.05 -7.29
C MET A 222 -29.78 -4.02 -6.29
N VAL A 223 -29.40 -2.83 -6.75
CA VAL A 223 -28.91 -1.76 -5.87
C VAL A 223 -30.02 -1.27 -4.93
N ARG A 224 -31.27 -1.09 -5.41
CA ARG A 224 -32.41 -0.73 -4.55
C ARG A 224 -32.74 -1.79 -3.48
N SER A 225 -32.49 -3.07 -3.79
CA SER A 225 -32.72 -4.17 -2.85
C SER A 225 -31.54 -4.38 -1.88
N GLY A 226 -30.41 -3.71 -2.13
CA GLY A 226 -29.13 -4.03 -1.54
C GLY A 226 -28.46 -5.21 -2.25
N VAL A 227 -27.24 -5.00 -2.76
CA VAL A 227 -26.44 -6.05 -3.41
C VAL A 227 -25.08 -6.14 -2.78
N THR A 228 -24.59 -7.36 -2.55
CA THR A 228 -23.21 -7.58 -2.07
C THR A 228 -22.30 -7.84 -3.26
N VAL A 229 -21.22 -7.06 -3.34
CA VAL A 229 -20.17 -7.17 -4.36
C VAL A 229 -18.85 -7.48 -3.68
N TYR A 230 -17.92 -8.05 -4.44
CA TYR A 230 -16.65 -8.56 -3.92
C TYR A 230 -15.51 -8.01 -4.75
N GLY A 231 -14.44 -7.60 -4.11
CA GLY A 231 -13.25 -7.15 -4.83
C GLY A 231 -11.97 -7.49 -4.11
N PHE A 232 -10.91 -7.52 -4.89
CA PHE A 232 -9.55 -7.75 -4.44
C PHE A 232 -8.78 -6.44 -4.49
N GLY A 233 -8.04 -6.16 -3.43
CA GLY A 233 -7.18 -4.99 -3.34
C GLY A 233 -6.31 -5.06 -2.10
N SER A 234 -5.27 -4.25 -2.07
CA SER A 234 -4.43 -4.02 -0.89
C SER A 234 -5.15 -3.31 0.27
N ASP A 235 -6.21 -2.58 -0.06
CA ASP A 235 -7.13 -1.96 0.89
C ASP A 235 -8.56 -1.96 0.31
N ALA A 236 -9.51 -1.52 1.12
CA ALA A 236 -10.91 -1.49 0.74
C ALA A 236 -11.25 -0.44 -0.34
N TYR A 237 -10.41 0.55 -0.62
CA TYR A 237 -10.64 1.51 -1.71
C TYR A 237 -10.33 0.85 -3.05
N LEU A 238 -9.14 0.27 -3.16
CA LEU A 238 -8.71 -0.43 -4.36
C LEU A 238 -9.55 -1.69 -4.58
N ALA A 239 -9.94 -2.38 -3.50
CA ALA A 239 -10.87 -3.48 -3.59
C ALA A 239 -12.28 -3.05 -4.01
N LEU A 240 -12.76 -1.86 -3.62
CA LEU A 240 -14.05 -1.37 -4.10
C LEU A 240 -14.00 -1.06 -5.60
N ILE A 241 -12.92 -0.44 -6.09
CA ILE A 241 -12.72 -0.19 -7.53
C ILE A 241 -12.80 -1.51 -8.31
N ASP A 242 -12.09 -2.54 -7.85
CA ASP A 242 -12.15 -3.87 -8.44
C ASP A 242 -13.56 -4.49 -8.36
N ALA A 243 -14.25 -4.32 -7.22
CA ALA A 243 -15.57 -4.89 -6.98
C ALA A 243 -16.65 -4.30 -7.89
N VAL A 244 -16.61 -3.00 -8.15
CA VAL A 244 -17.64 -2.32 -8.94
C VAL A 244 -17.37 -2.37 -10.44
N GLY A 245 -16.17 -2.75 -10.88
CA GLY A 245 -15.86 -2.91 -12.31
C GLY A 245 -16.17 -1.68 -13.18
N ALA A 246 -16.26 -0.51 -12.55
CA ALA A 246 -16.71 0.74 -13.13
C ALA A 246 -15.77 1.86 -12.69
N GLU A 247 -15.86 3.00 -13.38
CA GLU A 247 -15.12 4.19 -12.96
C GLU A 247 -15.70 4.68 -11.63
N LEU A 248 -14.93 4.48 -10.57
CA LEU A 248 -15.14 5.12 -9.29
C LEU A 248 -14.39 6.44 -9.32
N VAL A 249 -15.11 7.55 -9.51
CA VAL A 249 -14.49 8.86 -9.33
C VAL A 249 -14.40 9.09 -7.83
N GLY A 250 -13.19 9.10 -7.32
CA GLY A 250 -12.88 9.33 -5.91
C GLY A 250 -11.48 9.92 -5.80
N GLN A 251 -11.03 10.21 -4.58
CA GLN A 251 -9.72 10.82 -4.38
C GLN A 251 -8.58 9.81 -4.68
N MET A 252 -8.08 9.81 -5.92
CA MET A 252 -6.89 9.04 -6.34
C MET A 252 -5.57 9.69 -5.89
N THR A 253 -5.64 10.94 -5.42
CA THR A 253 -4.50 11.71 -4.93
C THR A 253 -4.58 11.90 -3.42
N ALA A 254 -3.68 11.25 -2.68
CA ALA A 254 -3.49 11.54 -1.27
C ALA A 254 -2.74 12.87 -1.16
N TYR A 255 -3.43 13.93 -0.75
CA TYR A 255 -2.82 15.24 -0.48
C TYR A 255 -2.46 15.36 1.01
N ILE A 256 -1.27 15.87 1.33
CA ILE A 256 -0.97 16.40 2.68
C ILE A 256 -1.59 17.81 2.74
N ALA A 257 -2.80 17.94 3.26
CA ALA A 257 -3.47 19.24 3.32
C ALA A 257 -2.99 20.11 4.50
N HIS A 258 -2.77 21.41 4.22
CA HIS A 258 -2.40 22.45 5.18
C HIS A 258 -3.53 23.49 5.35
N THR A 259 -3.87 23.73 6.62
CA THR A 259 -4.32 24.97 7.31
C THR A 259 -5.60 25.75 7.03
N ASN A 260 -6.43 25.60 5.98
CA ASN A 260 -7.68 26.42 5.98
C ASN A 260 -8.97 25.82 5.45
N TYR A 261 -8.99 24.64 4.85
CA TYR A 261 -10.21 23.85 4.68
C TYR A 261 -9.85 22.38 4.59
N TYR A 262 -10.45 21.56 5.46
CA TYR A 262 -10.44 20.10 5.35
C TYR A 262 -11.89 19.68 5.19
N THR A 263 -12.16 18.79 4.27
CA THR A 263 -13.28 17.88 4.43
C THR A 263 -12.81 16.53 3.90
N TYR A 264 -12.25 15.72 4.79
CA TYR A 264 -12.23 14.27 4.60
C TYR A 264 -13.54 13.76 5.18
N TYR A 265 -14.62 13.86 4.41
CA TYR A 265 -15.71 12.91 4.62
C TYR A 265 -15.46 11.77 3.64
N SER A 266 -16.12 10.66 3.87
CA SER A 266 -16.14 9.45 3.08
C SER A 266 -16.73 9.58 1.66
N TRP A 267 -16.47 10.67 0.92
CA TRP A 267 -17.09 10.93 -0.38
C TRP A 267 -16.31 10.21 -1.47
N MET A 268 -16.96 9.18 -2.02
CA MET A 268 -16.79 8.87 -3.43
C MET A 268 -17.45 10.01 -4.23
N THR A 269 -16.73 10.59 -5.18
CA THR A 269 -17.27 11.64 -6.06
C THR A 269 -18.41 11.11 -6.90
N SER A 270 -18.26 9.91 -7.44
CA SER A 270 -19.36 9.19 -8.08
C SER A 270 -19.11 7.68 -8.12
N LEU A 271 -20.20 6.92 -8.18
CA LEU A 271 -20.20 5.50 -8.53
C LEU A 271 -21.26 5.26 -9.60
N TYR A 272 -20.90 4.53 -10.65
CA TYR A 272 -21.73 4.35 -11.85
C TYR A 272 -22.22 5.68 -12.44
N ASN A 273 -21.34 6.70 -12.42
CA ASN A 273 -21.62 8.09 -12.83
C ASN A 273 -22.64 8.86 -11.96
N MET A 274 -23.04 8.32 -10.82
CA MET A 274 -23.94 8.99 -9.86
C MET A 274 -23.13 9.59 -8.71
N GLY A 275 -23.19 10.90 -8.55
CA GLY A 275 -22.46 11.64 -7.51
C GLY A 275 -23.38 12.38 -6.54
N THR A 276 -22.89 13.47 -5.97
CA THR A 276 -23.71 14.34 -5.12
C THR A 276 -24.67 15.18 -5.95
N GLU A 277 -25.97 15.10 -5.63
CA GLU A 277 -27.04 15.82 -6.33
C GLU A 277 -27.80 16.75 -5.37
N PRO A 278 -28.03 18.03 -5.71
CA PRO A 278 -28.86 18.91 -4.90
C PRO A 278 -30.35 18.57 -5.03
N ILE A 279 -31.06 18.58 -3.91
CA ILE A 279 -32.52 18.50 -3.85
C ILE A 279 -33.05 19.94 -3.85
N MET A 280 -33.83 20.29 -4.88
CA MET A 280 -34.32 21.65 -5.11
C MET A 280 -35.79 21.82 -4.70
N ASP A 281 -36.11 22.91 -4.00
CA ASP A 281 -37.47 23.47 -3.91
C ASP A 281 -37.51 24.81 -4.65
N GLY A 282 -38.04 24.79 -5.87
CA GLY A 282 -37.91 25.91 -6.80
C GLY A 282 -36.44 26.22 -7.13
N SER A 283 -35.95 27.36 -6.67
CA SER A 283 -34.54 27.76 -6.83
C SER A 283 -33.69 27.56 -5.57
N GLU A 284 -34.28 27.06 -4.48
CA GLU A 284 -33.61 26.86 -3.21
C GLU A 284 -33.14 25.40 -3.06
N ILE A 285 -31.94 25.20 -2.52
CA ILE A 285 -31.44 23.86 -2.19
C ILE A 285 -31.94 23.51 -0.79
N ILE A 286 -32.80 22.50 -0.70
CA ILE A 286 -33.38 22.03 0.56
C ILE A 286 -32.68 20.78 1.11
N GLY A 287 -31.80 20.16 0.33
CA GLY A 287 -31.06 18.97 0.74
C GLY A 287 -30.11 18.46 -0.34
N TYR A 288 -29.51 17.30 -0.08
CA TYR A 288 -28.58 16.63 -0.99
C TYR A 288 -28.78 15.12 -0.99
N LYS A 289 -28.49 14.51 -2.14
CA LYS A 289 -28.32 13.06 -2.30
C LYS A 289 -26.85 12.75 -2.52
N TYR A 290 -26.33 11.74 -1.86
CA TYR A 290 -24.90 11.40 -1.96
C TYR A 290 -24.64 9.95 -1.55
N TRP A 291 -23.50 9.43 -1.97
CA TRP A 291 -22.98 8.16 -1.49
C TRP A 291 -22.36 8.34 -0.11
N GLU A 292 -22.93 7.64 0.86
CA GLU A 292 -22.45 7.50 2.21
C GLU A 292 -21.75 6.14 2.36
N LEU A 293 -20.61 6.13 3.05
CA LEU A 293 -19.96 4.90 3.51
C LEU A 293 -20.17 4.74 5.02
N THR A 294 -20.62 3.55 5.43
CA THR A 294 -20.80 3.16 6.84
C THR A 294 -20.12 1.84 7.13
N ASP A 295 -19.82 1.59 8.40
CA ASP A 295 -19.40 0.28 8.86
C ASP A 295 -20.58 -0.72 8.84
N THR A 296 -20.31 -1.98 9.19
CA THR A 296 -21.33 -3.02 9.24
C THR A 296 -22.43 -2.80 10.29
N SER A 297 -22.22 -1.85 11.21
CA SER A 297 -23.17 -1.47 12.25
C SER A 297 -24.01 -0.24 11.88
N GLY A 298 -23.77 0.34 10.69
CA GLY A 298 -24.48 1.52 10.19
C GLY A 298 -23.94 2.84 10.75
N TYR A 299 -22.76 2.84 11.37
CA TYR A 299 -22.11 4.08 11.78
C TYR A 299 -21.29 4.66 10.64
N TRP A 300 -21.34 5.99 10.49
CA TRP A 300 -20.48 6.75 9.59
C TRP A 300 -19.03 6.34 9.78
N VAL A 301 -18.38 5.97 8.68
CA VAL A 301 -16.93 5.85 8.70
C VAL A 301 -16.33 7.25 8.66
N SER A 302 -15.50 7.56 9.65
CA SER A 302 -14.83 8.85 9.72
C SER A 302 -13.70 9.01 8.70
N TRP A 303 -13.41 8.00 7.88
CA TRP A 303 -12.26 7.93 6.97
C TRP A 303 -12.63 7.38 5.59
N THR A 304 -11.82 7.73 4.58
CA THR A 304 -11.91 7.26 3.19
C THR A 304 -11.82 5.73 3.11
N LEU A 305 -12.42 5.16 2.06
CA LEU A 305 -12.47 3.73 1.73
C LEU A 305 -11.17 2.92 1.88
N GLY A 306 -10.00 3.54 1.91
CA GLY A 306 -8.77 2.85 2.23
C GLY A 306 -8.45 3.12 3.68
N TYR A 307 -8.57 2.13 4.56
CA TYR A 307 -7.51 1.68 5.48
C TYR A 307 -8.08 0.57 6.39
N TYR A 308 -7.62 -0.66 6.20
CA TYR A 308 -7.60 -1.62 7.30
C TYR A 308 -6.30 -2.40 7.32
N SER A 309 -5.62 -2.34 8.47
CA SER A 309 -4.52 -3.22 8.85
C SER A 309 -5.01 -4.13 9.98
N ILE A 310 -5.11 -5.43 9.73
CA ILE A 310 -4.92 -6.42 10.80
C ILE A 310 -3.94 -7.47 10.32
N GLU A 311 -2.87 -7.63 11.08
CA GLU A 311 -2.03 -8.82 11.08
C GLU A 311 -2.92 -10.04 11.35
N HIS A 312 -3.14 -10.89 10.35
CA HIS A 312 -3.27 -12.32 10.59
C HIS A 312 -2.81 -13.10 9.37
N PRO A 313 -1.64 -13.77 9.41
CA PRO A 313 -1.21 -14.69 8.35
C PRO A 313 -2.01 -16.01 8.32
N ASP A 314 -2.99 -16.20 9.19
CA ASP A 314 -3.79 -17.43 9.27
C ASP A 314 -5.29 -17.14 9.28
N SER A 315 -5.86 -17.03 8.08
CA SER A 315 -7.10 -17.69 7.63
C SER A 315 -7.68 -16.93 6.44
N ALA A 316 -8.23 -17.68 5.48
CA ALA A 316 -9.01 -17.15 4.35
C ALA A 316 -10.29 -16.46 4.87
N GLN A 317 -10.15 -15.30 5.49
CA GLN A 317 -11.27 -14.50 5.99
C GLN A 317 -11.70 -13.54 4.90
N HIS A 318 -12.93 -13.71 4.43
CA HIS A 318 -13.66 -12.64 3.78
C HIS A 318 -13.75 -11.48 4.77
N MET A 319 -13.16 -10.34 4.42
CA MET A 319 -13.32 -9.14 5.22
C MET A 319 -14.63 -8.47 4.82
N THR A 320 -15.66 -8.54 5.66
CA THR A 320 -16.84 -7.67 5.51
C THR A 320 -16.37 -6.25 5.78
N ALA A 321 -16.28 -5.44 4.73
CA ALA A 321 -15.55 -4.19 4.79
C ALA A 321 -16.49 -3.05 5.18
N PHE A 322 -17.48 -2.74 4.34
CA PHE A 322 -18.28 -1.54 4.48
C PHE A 322 -19.64 -1.65 3.77
N ASN A 323 -20.59 -0.83 4.22
CA ASN A 323 -21.85 -0.56 3.54
C ASN A 323 -21.73 0.76 2.79
N LEU A 324 -22.04 0.75 1.50
CA LEU A 324 -22.11 1.93 0.66
C LEU A 324 -23.58 2.20 0.32
N THR A 325 -24.11 3.30 0.85
CA THR A 325 -25.53 3.63 0.74
C THR A 325 -25.70 4.99 0.06
N TYR A 326 -26.59 5.08 -0.92
CA TYR A 326 -27.01 6.37 -1.47
C TYR A 326 -28.21 6.89 -0.69
N VAL A 327 -28.03 8.02 0.01
CA VAL A 327 -28.99 8.55 0.99
C VAL A 327 -29.39 9.99 0.68
N GLU A 328 -30.52 10.42 1.23
CA GLU A 328 -30.98 11.81 1.19
C GLU A 328 -30.74 12.48 2.55
N SER A 329 -30.20 13.70 2.56
CA SER A 329 -30.11 14.55 3.75
C SER A 329 -30.79 15.89 3.49
N TYR A 330 -31.53 16.38 4.48
CA TYR A 330 -32.20 17.68 4.46
C TYR A 330 -31.39 18.71 5.26
N ASN A 331 -31.43 19.97 4.82
CA ASN A 331 -30.79 21.10 5.51
C ASN A 331 -31.58 21.54 6.76
#